data_AF-A0A1F3MC35-F1
#
_entry.id   AF-A0A1F3MC35-F1
#
_cell.length_a   1.000
_cell.length_b   1.000
_cell.length_c   1.000
_cell.angle_alpha   90.00
_cell.angle_beta   90.00
_cell.angle_gamma   90.00
#
_symmetry.space_group_name_H-M   'P 1'
#
loop_
_entity.id
_entity.type
_entity.pdbx_description
1 polymer ?
#
loop_
_entity_poly.entity_id
_entity_poly.type
_entity_poly.pdbx_seq_one_letter_code
_entity_poly.pdbx_strand_id
1 'polypeptide(L)'
;MRIGIYILLTFTLLTGFFQSGTSQTAISVEPPEVVAVFEALYRYNLPEAEKKFKKLYSTSIDPNLIDLTHANLMWWWLISGDDSRDYENQITVVLNRIIGRLGQKSVEEMRPDEIFTMIHSYAYLTRVDIYLERYISGVVNLKHTMNYLKVALGNSDRFDKYMLVSGLYNYFAAVTLAKYPVFLPFFAFAPSSDRQKGFTLLNKCTRMDNLLIRNESLYYLMKINYQLEDNYIRSVEIADELLKSYPNNLIYHYHRFSILIEAGQKEEARLAYNQLLKVSANAPGLNTCQRNHLVVIARKRLLKEKINPAI
;
A
#
# COMPACT_ATOMS: atom_id res chain seq x y z
N MET A 1 -6.18 16.50 14.82
CA MET A 1 -6.02 17.10 13.48
C MET A 1 -4.96 16.42 12.62
N ARG A 2 -3.77 16.08 13.16
CA ARG A 2 -2.68 15.40 12.40
C ARG A 2 -3.09 14.04 11.80
N ILE A 3 -3.74 13.16 12.56
CA ILE A 3 -4.10 11.79 12.10
C ILE A 3 -5.15 11.77 10.97
N GLY A 4 -6.07 12.75 10.95
CA GLY A 4 -7.18 12.79 9.99
C GLY A 4 -6.77 13.09 8.54
N ILE A 5 -5.67 13.84 8.35
CA ILE A 5 -5.13 14.18 7.03
C ILE A 5 -4.25 13.03 6.47
N TYR A 6 -3.53 12.30 7.33
CA TYR A 6 -2.73 11.14 6.91
C TYR A 6 -3.57 9.97 6.37
N ILE A 7 -4.79 9.79 6.88
CA ILE A 7 -5.67 8.69 6.47
C ILE A 7 -6.27 8.96 5.07
N LEU A 8 -6.49 10.24 4.72
CA LEU A 8 -7.22 10.61 3.53
C LEU A 8 -6.45 10.46 2.21
N LEU A 9 -5.13 10.53 2.28
CA LEU A 9 -4.30 10.68 1.08
C LEU A 9 -3.31 9.51 0.86
N THR A 10 -3.34 8.47 1.70
CA THR A 10 -2.47 7.29 1.49
C THR A 10 -3.09 6.32 0.48
N PHE A 11 -3.06 6.68 -0.80
CA PHE A 11 -3.06 5.68 -1.88
C PHE A 11 -1.74 4.89 -1.81
N THR A 12 -1.83 3.59 -1.58
CA THR A 12 -0.75 2.59 -1.52
C THR A 12 -1.02 1.43 -2.49
N LEU A 13 -1.01 1.65 -3.79
CA LEU A 13 -1.10 0.52 -4.73
C LEU A 13 0.24 -0.21 -4.77
N LEU A 14 0.25 -1.54 -4.88
CA LEU A 14 1.37 -2.36 -5.36
C LEU A 14 0.97 -2.93 -6.75
N THR A 15 1.85 -2.87 -7.76
CA THR A 15 1.59 -3.22 -9.18
C THR A 15 2.52 -4.32 -9.70
N GLY A 16 2.14 -5.02 -10.78
CA GLY A 16 3.10 -5.34 -11.84
C GLY A 16 2.55 -5.46 -13.29
N PHE A 17 3.17 -6.24 -14.20
CA PHE A 17 3.03 -6.23 -15.70
C PHE A 17 3.08 -7.62 -16.40
N PHE A 18 2.52 -7.68 -17.61
CA PHE A 18 2.57 -8.80 -18.59
C PHE A 18 3.76 -8.80 -19.57
N GLN A 19 4.04 -9.99 -20.16
CA GLN A 19 4.58 -10.17 -21.51
C GLN A 19 3.46 -10.28 -22.56
N SER A 20 3.76 -9.87 -23.79
CA SER A 20 2.85 -9.75 -24.93
C SER A 20 2.21 -11.07 -25.38
N GLY A 21 0.87 -11.13 -25.34
CA GLY A 21 0.07 -12.14 -26.02
C GLY A 21 -1.39 -11.70 -26.07
N THR A 22 -1.93 -11.52 -27.27
CA THR A 22 -3.33 -11.17 -27.52
C THR A 22 -4.25 -12.33 -27.10
N SER A 23 -4.96 -12.19 -25.98
CA SER A 23 -6.27 -12.83 -25.80
C SER A 23 -7.07 -12.19 -24.67
N GLN A 24 -8.36 -12.04 -24.91
CA GLN A 24 -9.40 -11.69 -23.95
C GLN A 24 -9.41 -12.69 -22.78
N THR A 25 -9.74 -12.18 -21.59
CA THR A 25 -9.76 -12.86 -20.28
C THR A 25 -8.43 -13.47 -19.85
N ALA A 26 -7.47 -12.64 -19.44
CA ALA A 26 -6.21 -13.12 -18.87
C ALA A 26 -6.07 -12.61 -17.43
N ILE A 27 -6.17 -13.53 -16.47
CA ILE A 27 -5.67 -13.35 -15.10
C ILE A 27 -4.24 -12.82 -15.23
N SER A 28 -3.98 -11.59 -14.80
CA SER A 28 -2.65 -10.99 -14.92
C SER A 28 -1.73 -11.59 -13.87
N VAL A 29 -0.95 -12.60 -14.26
CA VAL A 29 0.06 -13.21 -13.40
C VAL A 29 1.36 -12.43 -13.54
N GLU A 30 1.82 -11.88 -12.42
CA GLU A 30 3.09 -11.17 -12.35
C GLU A 30 4.28 -12.10 -12.63
N PRO A 31 5.40 -11.61 -13.20
CA PRO A 31 6.60 -12.40 -13.37
C PRO A 31 6.99 -13.04 -12.03
N PRO A 32 7.24 -14.37 -11.97
CA PRO A 32 7.52 -15.07 -10.72
C PRO A 32 8.66 -14.44 -9.90
N GLU A 33 9.64 -13.84 -10.57
CA GLU A 33 10.76 -13.14 -9.94
C GLU A 33 10.30 -11.89 -9.17
N VAL A 34 9.33 -11.15 -9.72
CA VAL A 34 8.72 -9.97 -9.06
C VAL A 34 7.84 -10.42 -7.92
N VAL A 35 7.03 -11.46 -8.12
CA VAL A 35 6.23 -12.08 -7.04
C VAL A 35 7.13 -12.48 -5.88
N ALA A 36 8.28 -13.09 -6.15
CA ALA A 36 9.21 -13.52 -5.12
C ALA A 36 9.81 -12.33 -4.32
N VAL A 37 9.98 -11.15 -4.94
CA VAL A 37 10.36 -9.93 -4.21
C VAL A 37 9.25 -9.53 -3.23
N PHE A 38 8.01 -9.42 -3.71
CA PHE A 38 6.87 -9.05 -2.87
C PHE A 38 6.57 -10.08 -1.78
N GLU A 39 6.72 -11.37 -2.05
CA GLU A 39 6.61 -12.40 -1.02
C GLU A 39 7.65 -12.22 0.10
N ALA A 40 8.89 -11.87 -0.25
CA ALA A 40 9.91 -11.57 0.74
C ALA A 40 9.58 -10.29 1.54
N LEU A 41 9.02 -9.26 0.87
CA LEU A 41 8.49 -8.06 1.54
C LEU A 41 7.36 -8.40 2.51
N TYR A 42 6.35 -9.18 2.07
CA TYR A 42 5.23 -9.59 2.91
C TYR A 42 5.67 -10.47 4.08
N ARG A 43 6.71 -11.29 3.93
CA ARG A 43 7.36 -12.01 5.05
C ARG A 43 8.23 -11.11 5.93
N TYR A 44 8.38 -9.84 5.58
CA TYR A 44 9.18 -8.83 6.27
C TYR A 44 10.68 -9.17 6.32
N ASN A 45 11.17 -9.87 5.30
CA ASN A 45 12.59 -10.16 5.10
C ASN A 45 13.18 -9.19 4.05
N LEU A 46 13.43 -7.95 4.48
CA LEU A 46 13.86 -6.87 3.58
C LEU A 46 15.21 -7.14 2.89
N PRO A 47 16.23 -7.73 3.56
CA PRO A 47 17.48 -8.08 2.90
C PRO A 47 17.31 -9.16 1.82
N GLU A 48 16.43 -10.14 2.06
CA GLU A 48 16.10 -11.13 1.04
C GLU A 48 15.36 -10.48 -0.14
N ALA A 49 14.39 -9.62 0.13
CA ALA A 49 13.67 -8.87 -0.90
C ALA A 49 14.65 -8.04 -1.76
N GLU A 50 15.60 -7.34 -1.14
CA GLU A 50 16.62 -6.57 -1.85
C GLU A 50 17.57 -7.47 -2.67
N LYS A 51 17.98 -8.63 -2.13
CA LYS A 51 18.79 -9.61 -2.86
C LYS A 51 18.05 -10.16 -4.08
N LYS A 52 16.75 -10.47 -3.96
CA LYS A 52 15.93 -10.92 -5.10
C LYS A 52 15.72 -9.79 -6.11
N PHE A 53 15.44 -8.57 -5.63
CA PHE A 53 15.26 -7.40 -6.47
C PHE A 53 16.48 -7.11 -7.35
N LYS A 54 17.70 -7.19 -6.78
CA LYS A 54 18.94 -7.00 -7.54
C LYS A 54 19.08 -7.94 -8.74
N LYS A 55 18.49 -9.14 -8.69
CA LYS A 55 18.50 -10.09 -9.80
C LYS A 55 17.56 -9.68 -10.95
N LEU A 56 16.57 -8.82 -10.71
CA LEU A 56 15.64 -8.38 -11.75
C LEU A 56 16.38 -7.62 -12.86
N TYR A 57 17.45 -6.89 -12.55
CA TYR A 57 18.27 -6.19 -13.54
C TYR A 57 18.96 -7.11 -14.56
N SER A 58 19.10 -8.41 -14.25
CA SER A 58 19.64 -9.43 -15.17
C SER A 58 18.56 -10.22 -15.93
N THR A 59 17.30 -9.78 -15.89
CA THR A 59 16.18 -10.43 -16.56
C THR A 59 15.66 -9.60 -17.75
N SER A 60 14.74 -10.15 -18.54
CA SER A 60 14.03 -9.44 -19.61
C SER A 60 12.75 -8.74 -19.15
N ILE A 61 12.57 -8.54 -17.84
CA ILE A 61 11.39 -7.90 -17.26
C ILE A 61 11.34 -6.42 -17.68
N ASP A 62 10.13 -5.93 -17.95
CA ASP A 62 9.88 -4.54 -18.33
C ASP A 62 10.54 -3.59 -17.32
N PRO A 63 11.38 -2.63 -17.77
CA PRO A 63 12.09 -1.77 -16.84
C PRO A 63 11.19 -0.81 -16.05
N ASN A 64 9.93 -0.55 -16.47
CA ASN A 64 8.97 0.16 -15.62
C ASN A 64 8.53 -0.71 -14.45
N LEU A 65 8.32 -2.01 -14.67
CA LEU A 65 8.03 -2.95 -13.58
C LEU A 65 9.18 -3.05 -12.59
N ILE A 66 10.42 -3.12 -13.09
CA ILE A 66 11.61 -3.15 -12.21
C ILE A 66 11.65 -1.88 -11.36
N ASP A 67 11.52 -0.70 -11.97
CA ASP A 67 11.50 0.57 -11.24
C ASP A 67 10.35 0.65 -10.22
N LEU A 68 9.16 0.14 -10.56
CA LEU A 68 8.01 0.18 -9.66
C LEU A 68 8.17 -0.80 -8.49
N THR A 69 8.77 -1.97 -8.73
CA THR A 69 9.17 -2.90 -7.68
C THR A 69 10.24 -2.27 -6.78
N HIS A 70 11.17 -1.51 -7.35
CA HIS A 70 12.19 -0.79 -6.59
C HIS A 70 11.56 0.23 -5.65
N ALA A 71 10.70 1.12 -6.16
CA ALA A 71 10.01 2.12 -5.35
C ALA A 71 9.29 1.48 -4.13
N ASN A 72 8.74 0.30 -4.32
CA ASN A 72 8.10 -0.46 -3.26
C ASN A 72 9.08 -1.06 -2.25
N LEU A 73 10.14 -1.71 -2.70
CA LEU A 73 11.21 -2.17 -1.80
C LEU A 73 11.73 -1.02 -0.92
N MET A 74 11.96 0.14 -1.54
CA MET A 74 12.46 1.34 -0.87
C MET A 74 11.52 1.87 0.19
N TRP A 75 10.22 1.89 -0.11
CA TRP A 75 9.21 2.29 0.86
C TRP A 75 9.18 1.36 2.08
N TRP A 76 9.30 0.05 1.86
CA TRP A 76 9.33 -0.92 2.96
C TRP A 76 10.56 -0.76 3.84
N TRP A 77 11.72 -0.42 3.25
CA TRP A 77 12.89 -0.01 4.03
C TRP A 77 12.65 1.27 4.84
N LEU A 78 12.09 2.31 4.23
CA LEU A 78 11.76 3.57 4.92
C LEU A 78 10.87 3.32 6.15
N ILE A 79 9.73 2.62 5.99
CA ILE A 79 8.80 2.38 7.09
C ILE A 79 9.26 1.33 8.10
N SER A 80 10.39 0.66 7.83
CA SER A 80 11.06 -0.19 8.83
C SER A 80 11.80 0.63 9.88
N GLY A 81 11.90 1.95 9.70
CA GLY A 81 12.68 2.84 10.55
C GLY A 81 14.15 2.90 10.16
N ASP A 82 14.50 2.50 8.94
CA ASP A 82 15.86 2.67 8.43
C ASP A 82 16.05 4.08 7.89
N ASP A 83 17.09 4.76 8.37
CA ASP A 83 17.47 6.13 8.01
C ASP A 83 18.85 6.21 7.34
N SER A 84 19.42 5.04 6.97
CA SER A 84 20.77 4.95 6.39
C SER A 84 20.87 5.47 4.95
N ARG A 85 19.73 5.65 4.27
CA ARG A 85 19.62 6.06 2.86
C ARG A 85 18.49 7.08 2.72
N ASP A 86 18.62 7.95 1.72
CA ASP A 86 17.55 8.87 1.30
C ASP A 86 16.51 8.11 0.48
N TYR A 87 15.60 7.42 1.16
CA TYR A 87 14.63 6.52 0.54
C TYR A 87 13.60 7.28 -0.28
N GLU A 88 13.13 8.39 0.26
CA GLU A 88 12.10 9.24 -0.32
C GLU A 88 12.54 9.83 -1.66
N ASN A 89 13.78 10.34 -1.73
CA ASN A 89 14.33 10.86 -2.98
C ASN A 89 14.54 9.74 -4.00
N GLN A 90 15.09 8.59 -3.60
CA GLN A 90 15.29 7.48 -4.52
C GLN A 90 13.96 6.93 -5.07
N ILE A 91 12.91 6.82 -4.25
CA ILE A 91 11.54 6.52 -4.72
C ILE A 91 11.11 7.57 -5.76
N THR A 92 11.27 8.85 -5.43
CA THR A 92 10.88 9.96 -6.31
C THR A 92 11.61 9.90 -7.66
N VAL A 93 12.92 9.68 -7.66
CA VAL A 93 13.75 9.56 -8.87
C VAL A 93 13.29 8.40 -9.75
N VAL A 94 13.05 7.23 -9.15
CA VAL A 94 12.65 6.03 -9.86
C VAL A 94 11.26 6.18 -10.48
N LEU A 95 10.30 6.74 -9.74
CA LEU A 95 8.95 7.00 -10.26
C LEU A 95 8.94 8.06 -11.37
N ASN A 96 9.73 9.12 -11.24
CA ASN A 96 9.87 10.12 -12.30
C ASN A 96 10.53 9.55 -13.57
N ARG A 97 11.39 8.52 -13.44
CA ARG A 97 11.92 7.80 -14.60
C ARG A 97 10.83 7.03 -15.35
N ILE A 98 9.90 6.40 -14.64
CA ILE A 98 8.73 5.74 -15.23
C ILE A 98 7.86 6.77 -15.96
N ILE A 99 7.53 7.87 -15.27
CA ILE A 99 6.72 8.96 -15.83
C ILE A 99 7.37 9.57 -17.07
N GLY A 100 8.70 9.77 -17.06
CA GLY A 100 9.42 10.28 -18.23
C GLY A 100 9.37 9.35 -19.44
N ARG A 101 9.37 8.03 -19.21
CA ARG A 101 9.30 7.01 -20.26
C ARG A 101 7.89 6.86 -20.84
N LEU A 102 6.87 6.82 -19.98
CA LEU A 102 5.49 6.58 -20.40
C LEU A 102 4.72 7.86 -20.75
N GLY A 103 5.06 8.99 -20.12
CA GLY A 103 4.35 10.27 -20.28
C GLY A 103 4.46 10.91 -21.67
N GLN A 104 5.23 10.33 -22.60
CA GLN A 104 5.27 10.74 -24.00
C GLN A 104 4.10 10.16 -24.82
N LYS A 105 3.41 9.14 -24.31
CA LYS A 105 2.25 8.52 -24.97
C LYS A 105 0.97 9.25 -24.58
N SER A 106 0.02 9.33 -25.51
CA SER A 106 -1.35 9.67 -25.16
C SER A 106 -2.00 8.54 -24.35
N VAL A 107 -3.02 8.86 -23.56
CA VAL A 107 -3.74 7.88 -22.72
C VAL A 107 -4.35 6.77 -23.58
N GLU A 108 -4.82 7.12 -24.78
CA GLU A 108 -5.48 6.24 -25.74
C GLU A 108 -4.51 5.22 -26.37
N GLU A 109 -3.23 5.54 -26.44
CA GLU A 109 -2.17 4.66 -26.97
C GLU A 109 -1.57 3.73 -25.91
N MET A 110 -1.87 3.96 -24.62
CA MET A 110 -1.29 3.18 -23.54
C MET A 110 -1.97 1.83 -23.39
N ARG A 111 -1.16 0.80 -23.16
CA ARG A 111 -1.65 -0.53 -22.78
C ARG A 111 -2.24 -0.48 -21.36
N PRO A 112 -3.13 -1.43 -21.00
CA PRO A 112 -3.75 -1.42 -19.68
C PRO A 112 -2.77 -1.38 -18.49
N ASP A 113 -1.66 -2.12 -18.58
CA ASP A 113 -0.63 -2.09 -17.54
C ASP A 113 0.13 -0.75 -17.49
N GLU A 114 0.33 -0.07 -18.61
CA GLU A 114 0.99 1.25 -18.64
C GLU A 114 0.11 2.31 -17.96
N ILE A 115 -1.20 2.28 -18.21
CA ILE A 115 -2.19 3.10 -17.49
C ILE A 115 -2.11 2.83 -15.98
N PHE A 116 -2.12 1.55 -15.58
CA PHE A 116 -2.03 1.18 -14.17
C PHE A 116 -0.73 1.67 -13.53
N THR A 117 0.38 1.57 -14.25
CA THR A 117 1.67 2.08 -13.81
C THR A 117 1.69 3.59 -13.67
N MET A 118 1.09 4.34 -14.61
CA MET A 118 0.96 5.79 -14.46
C MET A 118 0.09 6.16 -13.24
N ILE A 119 -1.03 5.47 -13.02
CA ILE A 119 -1.85 5.65 -11.80
C ILE A 119 -1.00 5.42 -10.56
N HIS A 120 -0.31 4.28 -10.50
CA HIS A 120 0.46 3.93 -9.33
C HIS A 120 1.63 4.89 -9.12
N SER A 121 2.40 5.24 -10.14
CA SER A 121 3.55 6.14 -9.99
C SER A 121 3.15 7.49 -9.41
N TYR A 122 2.11 8.13 -9.94
CA TYR A 122 1.62 9.39 -9.38
C TYR A 122 0.96 9.24 -8.00
N ALA A 123 0.24 8.14 -7.76
CA ALA A 123 -0.33 7.85 -6.45
C ALA A 123 0.76 7.60 -5.39
N TYR A 124 1.89 7.01 -5.78
CA TYR A 124 3.02 6.75 -4.90
C TYR A 124 3.86 8.01 -4.65
N LEU A 125 4.03 8.87 -5.65
CA LEU A 125 4.58 10.21 -5.45
C LEU A 125 3.71 11.02 -4.49
N THR A 126 2.39 10.97 -4.66
CA THR A 126 1.42 11.57 -3.74
C THR A 126 1.67 11.07 -2.32
N ARG A 127 1.81 9.76 -2.13
CA ARG A 127 2.12 9.12 -0.84
C ARG A 127 3.42 9.66 -0.22
N VAL A 128 4.50 9.72 -0.99
CA VAL A 128 5.79 10.26 -0.51
C VAL A 128 5.65 11.73 -0.11
N ASP A 129 4.94 12.53 -0.90
CA ASP A 129 4.74 13.93 -0.59
C ASP A 129 3.95 14.13 0.71
N ILE A 130 2.91 13.36 0.95
CA ILE A 130 2.14 13.44 2.21
C ILE A 130 2.98 12.98 3.40
N TYR A 131 3.77 11.91 3.22
CA TYR A 131 4.68 11.44 4.25
C TYR A 131 5.66 12.54 4.67
N LEU A 132 6.15 13.32 3.69
CA LEU A 132 7.01 14.48 3.90
C LEU A 132 6.26 15.78 4.20
N GLU A 133 4.95 15.72 4.46
CA GLU A 133 4.06 16.88 4.72
C GLU A 133 4.01 17.92 3.59
N ARG A 134 4.40 17.55 2.36
CA ARG A 134 4.34 18.34 1.12
C ARG A 134 2.95 18.26 0.47
N TYR A 135 1.92 18.66 1.21
CA TYR A 135 0.52 18.46 0.80
C TYR A 135 0.15 19.05 -0.57
N ILE A 136 0.70 20.23 -0.92
CA ILE A 136 0.43 20.87 -2.22
C ILE A 136 0.96 20.00 -3.36
N SER A 137 2.20 19.52 -3.26
CA SER A 137 2.80 18.60 -4.24
C SER A 137 2.02 17.30 -4.32
N GLY A 138 1.58 16.77 -3.18
CA GLY A 138 0.73 15.58 -3.13
C GLY A 138 -0.59 15.76 -3.88
N VAL A 139 -1.25 16.91 -3.73
CA VAL A 139 -2.47 17.25 -4.48
C VAL A 139 -2.19 17.38 -5.98
N VAL A 140 -1.08 18.02 -6.38
CA VAL A 140 -0.68 18.13 -7.79
C VAL A 140 -0.44 16.75 -8.40
N ASN A 141 0.32 15.88 -7.72
CA ASN A 141 0.56 14.50 -8.16
C ASN A 141 -0.74 13.70 -8.25
N LEU A 142 -1.66 13.85 -7.29
CA LEU A 142 -2.96 13.22 -7.35
C LEU A 142 -3.76 13.68 -8.58
N LYS A 143 -3.71 14.97 -8.94
CA LYS A 143 -4.37 15.49 -10.15
C LYS A 143 -3.91 14.77 -11.41
N HIS A 144 -2.61 14.48 -11.52
CA HIS A 144 -2.05 13.80 -12.69
C HIS A 144 -2.56 12.36 -12.87
N THR A 145 -3.11 11.73 -11.83
CA THR A 145 -3.72 10.39 -11.94
C THR A 145 -5.06 10.37 -12.67
N MET A 146 -5.77 11.51 -12.75
CA MET A 146 -7.23 11.53 -13.02
C MET A 146 -7.62 10.98 -14.39
N ASN A 147 -6.87 11.31 -15.44
CA ASN A 147 -7.15 10.81 -16.79
C ASN A 147 -6.96 9.30 -16.87
N TYR A 148 -5.90 8.78 -16.24
CA TYR A 148 -5.63 7.35 -16.17
C TYR A 148 -6.67 6.61 -15.32
N LEU A 149 -7.07 7.19 -14.17
CA LEU A 149 -8.12 6.65 -13.32
C LEU A 149 -9.46 6.55 -14.04
N LYS A 150 -9.81 7.53 -14.89
CA LYS A 150 -11.04 7.48 -15.70
C LYS A 150 -11.08 6.21 -16.57
N VAL A 151 -9.96 5.86 -17.20
CA VAL A 151 -9.83 4.63 -17.99
C VAL A 151 -9.98 3.39 -17.11
N ALA A 152 -9.28 3.34 -15.97
CA ALA A 152 -9.36 2.20 -15.06
C ALA A 152 -10.77 1.98 -14.49
N LEU A 153 -11.45 3.06 -14.10
CA LEU A 153 -12.83 3.01 -13.56
C LEU A 153 -13.83 2.49 -14.58
N GLY A 154 -13.69 2.87 -15.85
CA GLY A 154 -14.53 2.39 -16.95
C GLY A 154 -14.29 0.93 -17.34
N ASN A 155 -13.19 0.31 -16.86
CA ASN A 155 -12.77 -1.05 -17.21
C ASN A 155 -12.47 -1.90 -15.96
N SER A 156 -13.06 -1.55 -14.80
CA SER A 156 -12.72 -2.15 -13.50
C SER A 156 -13.08 -3.64 -13.36
N ASP A 157 -13.99 -4.13 -14.19
CA ASP A 157 -14.42 -5.53 -14.28
C ASP A 157 -13.57 -6.37 -15.24
N ARG A 158 -12.73 -5.73 -16.06
CA ARG A 158 -11.91 -6.39 -17.09
C ARG A 158 -10.52 -6.79 -16.63
N PHE A 159 -9.97 -6.08 -15.64
CA PHE A 159 -8.60 -6.28 -15.16
C PHE A 159 -8.54 -6.20 -13.64
N ASP A 160 -7.93 -7.20 -12.98
CA ASP A 160 -7.81 -7.27 -11.51
C ASP A 160 -7.18 -6.00 -10.91
N LYS A 161 -6.12 -5.49 -11.56
CA LYS A 161 -5.43 -4.25 -11.21
C LYS A 161 -6.37 -3.04 -11.26
N TYR A 162 -7.20 -2.97 -12.29
CA TYR A 162 -8.19 -1.90 -12.41
C TYR A 162 -9.28 -2.02 -11.37
N MET A 163 -9.68 -3.25 -11.01
CA MET A 163 -10.60 -3.47 -9.91
C MET A 163 -10.04 -2.91 -8.60
N LEU A 164 -8.76 -3.19 -8.30
CA LEU A 164 -8.09 -2.70 -7.11
C LEU A 164 -8.03 -1.16 -7.08
N VAL A 165 -7.48 -0.51 -8.12
CA VAL A 165 -7.38 0.96 -8.14
C VAL A 165 -8.75 1.63 -8.11
N SER A 166 -9.74 1.03 -8.75
CA SER A 166 -11.12 1.52 -8.76
C SER A 166 -11.76 1.39 -7.38
N GLY A 167 -11.52 0.29 -6.68
CA GLY A 167 -11.99 0.08 -5.31
C GLY A 167 -11.45 1.14 -4.35
N LEU A 168 -10.15 1.37 -4.41
CA LEU A 168 -9.48 2.41 -3.61
C LEU A 168 -10.01 3.81 -3.95
N TYR A 169 -10.07 4.15 -5.24
CA TYR A 169 -10.56 5.46 -5.67
C TYR A 169 -11.98 5.72 -5.18
N ASN A 170 -12.90 4.79 -5.47
CA ASN A 170 -14.31 4.94 -5.10
C ASN A 170 -14.49 5.12 -3.60
N TYR A 171 -13.74 4.37 -2.79
CA TYR A 171 -13.83 4.47 -1.34
C TYR A 171 -13.22 5.78 -0.81
N PHE A 172 -11.94 6.02 -1.09
CA PHE A 172 -11.20 7.14 -0.50
C PHE A 172 -11.66 8.50 -1.03
N ALA A 173 -12.00 8.63 -2.31
CA ALA A 173 -12.53 9.88 -2.84
C ALA A 173 -13.89 10.22 -2.21
N ALA A 174 -14.79 9.24 -2.08
CA ALA A 174 -16.10 9.46 -1.46
C ALA A 174 -15.99 9.88 0.01
N VAL A 175 -15.16 9.16 0.79
CA VAL A 175 -14.90 9.51 2.20
C VAL A 175 -14.23 10.89 2.31
N THR A 176 -13.31 11.21 1.40
CA THR A 176 -12.61 12.50 1.38
C THR A 176 -13.57 13.66 1.17
N LEU A 177 -14.42 13.57 0.14
CA LEU A 177 -15.36 14.63 -0.20
C LEU A 177 -16.42 14.83 0.87
N ALA A 178 -16.88 13.74 1.49
CA ALA A 178 -17.82 13.81 2.61
C ALA A 178 -17.20 14.48 3.85
N LYS A 179 -15.96 14.13 4.19
CA LYS A 179 -15.30 14.62 5.42
C LYS A 179 -14.67 16.00 5.26
N TYR A 180 -14.24 16.36 4.06
CA TYR A 180 -13.57 17.62 3.76
C TYR A 180 -14.13 18.25 2.47
N PRO A 181 -15.33 18.84 2.53
CA PRO A 181 -15.97 19.48 1.37
C PRO A 181 -15.13 20.59 0.71
N VAL A 182 -14.13 21.14 1.41
CA VAL A 182 -13.15 22.10 0.86
C VAL A 182 -12.41 21.57 -0.38
N PHE A 183 -12.32 20.24 -0.54
CA PHE A 183 -11.72 19.63 -1.73
C PHE A 183 -12.69 19.52 -2.92
N LEU A 184 -13.99 19.80 -2.77
CA LEU A 184 -14.97 19.69 -3.87
C LEU A 184 -14.55 20.43 -5.15
N PRO A 185 -14.05 21.69 -5.11
CA PRO A 185 -13.63 22.39 -6.32
C PRO A 185 -12.49 21.66 -7.05
N PHE A 186 -11.60 21.01 -6.31
CA PHE A 186 -10.49 20.25 -6.88
C PHE A 186 -10.95 18.95 -7.56
N PHE A 187 -12.04 18.36 -7.06
CA PHE A 187 -12.65 17.14 -7.61
C PHE A 187 -13.76 17.41 -8.64
N ALA A 188 -14.05 18.67 -9.00
CA ALA A 188 -15.15 19.01 -9.90
C ALA A 188 -15.07 18.32 -11.28
N PHE A 189 -13.86 18.02 -11.74
CA PHE A 189 -13.59 17.29 -13.00
C PHE A 189 -13.08 15.86 -12.76
N ALA A 190 -13.02 15.42 -11.50
CA ALA A 190 -12.63 14.07 -11.16
C ALA A 190 -13.80 13.10 -11.46
N PRO A 191 -13.51 11.81 -11.72
CA PRO A 191 -14.56 10.80 -11.84
C PRO A 191 -15.50 10.78 -10.61
N SER A 192 -16.75 10.35 -10.81
CA SER A 192 -17.65 10.13 -9.67
C SER A 192 -17.12 9.01 -8.77
N SER A 193 -17.36 9.12 -7.47
CA SER A 193 -16.95 8.12 -6.47
C SER A 193 -18.13 7.63 -5.64
N ASP A 194 -18.08 6.36 -5.23
CA ASP A 194 -19.10 5.72 -4.40
C ASP A 194 -18.44 4.85 -3.33
N ARG A 195 -18.63 5.20 -2.05
CA ARG A 195 -18.02 4.51 -0.91
C ARG A 195 -18.35 3.02 -0.89
N GLN A 196 -19.61 2.65 -1.13
CA GLN A 196 -20.07 1.26 -1.08
C GLN A 196 -19.52 0.45 -2.26
N LYS A 197 -19.52 1.03 -3.47
CA LYS A 197 -18.87 0.43 -4.64
C LYS A 197 -17.40 0.17 -4.37
N GLY A 198 -16.70 1.14 -3.77
CA GLY A 198 -15.30 0.99 -3.39
C GLY A 198 -15.07 -0.19 -2.46
N PHE A 199 -15.84 -0.28 -1.38
CA PHE A 199 -15.79 -1.39 -0.44
C PHE A 199 -16.09 -2.74 -1.11
N THR A 200 -17.11 -2.81 -1.97
CA THR A 200 -17.47 -4.04 -2.70
C THR A 200 -16.36 -4.50 -3.64
N LEU A 201 -15.73 -3.59 -4.38
CA LEU A 201 -14.61 -3.93 -5.27
C LEU A 201 -13.41 -4.46 -4.49
N LEU A 202 -13.03 -3.80 -3.39
CA LEU A 202 -11.92 -4.25 -2.54
C LEU A 202 -12.18 -5.64 -1.94
N ASN A 203 -13.40 -5.92 -1.49
CA ASN A 203 -13.75 -7.26 -0.98
C ASN A 203 -13.74 -8.34 -2.06
N LYS A 204 -14.02 -8.00 -3.32
CA LYS A 204 -13.83 -8.94 -4.44
C LYS A 204 -12.34 -9.23 -4.64
N CYS A 205 -11.51 -8.19 -4.58
CA CYS A 205 -10.06 -8.33 -4.76
C CYS A 205 -9.40 -9.21 -3.68
N THR A 206 -9.91 -9.28 -2.44
CA THR A 206 -9.38 -10.21 -1.42
C THR A 206 -9.57 -11.69 -1.75
N ARG A 207 -10.37 -12.02 -2.77
CA ARG A 207 -10.67 -13.40 -3.18
C ARG A 207 -10.00 -13.78 -4.51
N MET A 208 -9.23 -12.86 -5.09
CA MET A 208 -8.54 -13.09 -6.37
C MET A 208 -7.34 -14.01 -6.18
N ASP A 209 -6.99 -14.75 -7.23
CA ASP A 209 -5.80 -15.61 -7.24
C ASP A 209 -4.50 -14.81 -7.24
N ASN A 210 -4.50 -13.62 -7.85
CA ASN A 210 -3.35 -12.73 -7.87
C ASN A 210 -2.96 -12.34 -6.43
N LEU A 211 -1.80 -12.83 -5.99
CA LEU A 211 -1.28 -12.67 -4.64
C LEU A 211 -1.17 -11.21 -4.21
N LEU A 212 -0.64 -10.34 -5.08
CA LEU A 212 -0.42 -8.94 -4.77
C LEU A 212 -1.76 -8.23 -4.59
N ILE A 213 -2.68 -8.41 -5.55
CA ILE A 213 -4.00 -7.78 -5.49
C ILE A 213 -4.76 -8.24 -4.23
N ARG A 214 -4.72 -9.53 -3.91
CA ARG A 214 -5.34 -10.09 -2.71
C ARG A 214 -4.76 -9.48 -1.43
N ASN A 215 -3.44 -9.51 -1.27
CA ASN A 215 -2.77 -9.03 -0.07
C ASN A 215 -2.92 -7.52 0.13
N GLU A 216 -2.80 -6.74 -0.95
CA GLU A 216 -3.04 -5.30 -0.90
C GLU A 216 -4.47 -5.00 -0.45
N SER A 217 -5.45 -5.68 -1.05
CA SER A 217 -6.86 -5.47 -0.71
C SER A 217 -7.16 -5.79 0.75
N LEU A 218 -6.57 -6.87 1.28
CA LEU A 218 -6.65 -7.21 2.70
C LEU A 218 -6.03 -6.10 3.56
N TYR A 219 -4.80 -5.67 3.24
CA TYR A 219 -4.13 -4.59 3.97
C TYR A 219 -4.95 -3.29 4.00
N TYR A 220 -5.55 -2.92 2.87
CA TYR A 220 -6.41 -1.74 2.80
C TYR A 220 -7.72 -1.90 3.53
N LEU A 221 -8.40 -3.03 3.38
CA LEU A 221 -9.66 -3.26 4.09
C LEU A 221 -9.43 -3.30 5.60
N MET A 222 -8.31 -3.85 6.08
CA MET A 222 -7.89 -3.71 7.48
C MET A 222 -7.82 -2.23 7.87
N LYS A 223 -7.03 -1.42 7.15
CA LYS A 223 -6.90 0.02 7.46
C LYS A 223 -8.21 0.79 7.36
N ILE A 224 -9.04 0.50 6.37
CA ILE A 224 -10.35 1.12 6.16
C ILE A 224 -11.26 0.81 7.37
N ASN A 225 -11.39 -0.46 7.74
CA ASN A 225 -12.21 -0.87 8.87
C ASN A 225 -11.69 -0.26 10.18
N TYR A 226 -10.37 -0.21 10.36
CA TYR A 226 -9.70 0.36 11.53
C TYR A 226 -9.81 1.89 11.64
N GLN A 227 -9.55 2.62 10.56
CA GLN A 227 -9.27 4.07 10.63
C GLN A 227 -10.42 4.94 10.14
N LEU A 228 -11.40 4.36 9.44
CA LEU A 228 -12.44 5.11 8.73
C LEU A 228 -13.85 4.60 9.01
N GLU A 229 -14.02 3.31 9.31
CA GLU A 229 -15.33 2.72 9.62
C GLU A 229 -15.54 2.42 11.11
N ASP A 230 -14.50 2.53 11.93
CA ASP A 230 -14.49 2.09 13.34
C ASP A 230 -14.98 0.64 13.54
N ASN A 231 -14.87 -0.19 12.50
CA ASN A 231 -15.21 -1.61 12.52
C ASN A 231 -14.00 -2.44 12.97
N TYR A 232 -13.65 -2.32 14.24
CA TYR A 232 -12.44 -2.94 14.78
C TYR A 232 -12.49 -4.47 14.72
N ILE A 233 -13.66 -5.09 14.92
CA ILE A 233 -13.84 -6.55 14.83
C ILE A 233 -13.38 -7.04 13.45
N ARG A 234 -13.97 -6.47 12.38
CA ARG A 234 -13.60 -6.86 11.01
C ARG A 234 -12.14 -6.56 10.72
N SER A 235 -11.61 -5.46 11.27
CA SER A 235 -10.20 -5.13 11.07
C SER A 235 -9.25 -6.12 11.75
N VAL A 236 -9.57 -6.63 12.95
CA VAL A 236 -8.77 -7.66 13.62
C VAL A 236 -8.80 -8.97 12.84
N GLU A 237 -9.98 -9.39 12.36
CA GLU A 237 -10.10 -10.60 11.52
C GLU A 237 -9.19 -10.55 10.30
N ILE A 238 -9.16 -9.41 9.60
CA ILE A 238 -8.31 -9.24 8.42
C ILE A 238 -6.82 -9.19 8.82
N ALA A 239 -6.48 -8.56 9.93
CA ALA A 239 -5.11 -8.56 10.45
C ALA A 239 -4.64 -9.98 10.81
N ASP A 240 -5.53 -10.79 11.41
CA ASP A 240 -5.27 -12.20 11.73
C ASP A 240 -5.12 -13.06 10.47
N GLU A 241 -5.91 -12.81 9.42
CA GLU A 241 -5.75 -13.45 8.11
C GLU A 241 -4.37 -13.14 7.49
N LEU A 242 -3.98 -11.86 7.49
CA LEU A 242 -2.66 -11.45 7.01
C LEU A 242 -1.51 -12.07 7.83
N LEU A 243 -1.66 -12.15 9.15
CA LEU A 243 -0.66 -12.75 10.04
C LEU A 243 -0.60 -14.28 9.94
N LYS A 244 -1.71 -14.94 9.59
CA LYS A 244 -1.70 -16.37 9.29
C LYS A 244 -0.82 -16.67 8.07
N SER A 245 -0.90 -15.82 7.04
CA SER A 245 -0.07 -15.95 5.83
C SER A 245 1.38 -15.45 6.05
N TYR A 246 1.54 -14.42 6.87
CA TYR A 246 2.81 -13.72 7.09
C TYR A 246 3.10 -13.49 8.58
N PRO A 247 3.39 -14.57 9.34
CA PRO A 247 3.49 -14.51 10.80
C PRO A 247 4.65 -13.69 11.33
N ASN A 248 5.64 -13.38 10.48
CA ASN A 248 6.81 -12.57 10.86
C ASN A 248 6.67 -11.09 10.47
N ASN A 249 5.53 -10.68 9.88
CA ASN A 249 5.37 -9.32 9.40
C ASN A 249 5.14 -8.33 10.55
N LEU A 250 6.16 -7.51 10.84
CA LEU A 250 6.09 -6.56 11.96
C LEU A 250 5.04 -5.46 11.74
N ILE A 251 4.77 -5.06 10.49
CA ILE A 251 3.73 -4.07 10.17
C ILE A 251 2.35 -4.63 10.52
N TYR A 252 2.07 -5.90 10.17
CA TYR A 252 0.78 -6.53 10.48
C TYR A 252 0.61 -6.75 11.98
N HIS A 253 1.66 -7.17 12.70
CA HIS A 253 1.65 -7.23 14.17
C HIS A 253 1.36 -5.87 14.80
N TYR A 254 2.02 -4.82 14.34
CA TYR A 254 1.81 -3.46 14.82
C TYR A 254 0.37 -2.96 14.56
N HIS A 255 -0.17 -3.23 13.37
CA HIS A 255 -1.56 -2.88 13.06
C HIS A 255 -2.54 -3.64 13.94
N ARG A 256 -2.40 -4.96 14.09
CA ARG A 256 -3.24 -5.75 14.99
C ARG A 256 -3.24 -5.20 16.41
N PHE A 257 -2.05 -4.96 16.97
CA PHE A 257 -1.89 -4.29 18.27
C PHE A 257 -2.65 -2.96 18.31
N SER A 258 -2.44 -2.10 17.31
CA SER A 258 -3.06 -0.77 17.26
C SER A 258 -4.58 -0.83 17.19
N ILE A 259 -5.13 -1.78 16.43
CA ILE A 259 -6.58 -1.99 16.31
C ILE A 259 -7.17 -2.40 17.67
N LEU A 260 -6.52 -3.32 18.39
CA LEU A 260 -6.97 -3.78 19.70
C LEU A 260 -6.95 -2.66 20.75
N ILE A 261 -5.97 -1.76 20.67
CA ILE A 261 -5.92 -0.55 21.50
C ILE A 261 -7.14 0.34 21.24
N GLU A 262 -7.43 0.69 19.99
CA GLU A 262 -8.57 1.56 19.66
C GLU A 262 -9.92 0.86 19.95
N ALA A 263 -9.97 -0.48 19.87
CA ALA A 263 -11.13 -1.28 20.27
C ALA A 263 -11.35 -1.35 21.79
N GLY A 264 -10.42 -0.82 22.60
CA GLY A 264 -10.48 -0.90 24.07
C GLY A 264 -10.18 -2.30 24.64
N GLN A 265 -9.70 -3.24 23.81
CA GLN A 265 -9.36 -4.62 24.19
C GLN A 265 -7.96 -4.68 24.79
N LYS A 266 -7.84 -4.20 26.04
CA LYS A 266 -6.54 -3.92 26.68
C LYS A 266 -5.67 -5.16 26.90
N GLU A 267 -6.26 -6.27 27.34
CA GLU A 267 -5.51 -7.50 27.60
C GLU A 267 -5.02 -8.13 26.29
N GLU A 268 -5.88 -8.18 25.27
CA GLU A 268 -5.54 -8.66 23.94
C GLU A 268 -4.48 -7.78 23.29
N ALA A 269 -4.56 -6.46 23.47
CA ALA A 269 -3.54 -5.52 23.01
C ALA A 269 -2.20 -5.77 23.70
N ARG A 270 -2.19 -6.02 25.02
CA ARG A 270 -0.97 -6.36 25.77
C ARG A 270 -0.35 -7.66 25.25
N LEU A 271 -1.17 -8.69 24.97
CA LEU A 271 -0.70 -9.94 24.37
C LEU A 271 -0.15 -9.73 22.95
N ALA A 272 -0.83 -8.93 22.13
CA ALA A 272 -0.39 -8.58 20.78
C ALA A 272 0.95 -7.80 20.80
N TYR A 273 1.14 -6.91 21.76
CA TYR A 273 2.40 -6.20 21.98
C TYR A 273 3.55 -7.17 22.34
N ASN A 274 3.30 -8.13 23.24
CA ASN A 274 4.29 -9.14 23.59
C ASN A 274 4.66 -10.03 22.40
N GLN A 275 3.68 -10.35 21.54
CA GLN A 275 3.95 -11.08 20.30
C GLN A 275 4.79 -10.23 19.33
N LEU A 276 4.48 -8.93 19.17
CA LEU A 276 5.29 -8.01 18.37
C LEU A 276 6.74 -7.95 18.87
N LEU A 277 6.94 -7.85 20.20
CA LEU A 277 8.27 -7.90 20.82
C LEU A 277 9.03 -9.17 20.45
N LYS A 278 8.39 -10.34 20.62
CA LYS A 278 8.99 -11.65 20.33
C LYS A 278 9.38 -11.80 18.87
N VAL A 279 8.50 -11.41 17.95
CA VAL A 279 8.75 -11.52 16.50
C VAL A 279 9.83 -10.53 16.07
N SER A 280 9.77 -9.30 16.58
CA SER A 280 10.77 -8.26 16.30
C SER A 280 12.19 -8.69 16.69
N ALA A 281 12.38 -9.29 17.86
CA ALA A 281 13.69 -9.76 18.32
C ALA A 281 14.37 -10.75 17.35
N ASN A 282 13.55 -11.56 16.66
CA ASN A 282 13.98 -12.62 15.74
C ASN A 282 13.88 -12.23 14.26
N ALA A 283 13.54 -10.97 13.93
CA ALA A 283 13.34 -10.56 12.54
C ALA A 283 14.66 -10.64 11.75
N PRO A 284 14.73 -11.47 10.68
CA PRO A 284 15.98 -11.78 10.01
C PRO A 284 16.54 -10.56 9.28
N GLY A 285 17.84 -10.33 9.45
CA GLY A 285 18.60 -9.34 8.68
C GLY A 285 18.23 -7.87 8.95
N LEU A 286 17.41 -7.59 9.96
CA LEU A 286 17.17 -6.24 10.44
C LEU A 286 18.20 -5.85 11.50
N ASN A 287 18.64 -4.59 11.48
CA ASN A 287 19.49 -4.02 12.53
C ASN A 287 18.67 -3.73 13.81
N THR A 288 19.35 -3.38 14.90
CA THR A 288 18.70 -3.12 16.21
C THR A 288 17.69 -1.97 16.15
N CYS A 289 17.97 -0.90 15.39
CA CYS A 289 17.06 0.23 15.24
C CYS A 289 15.76 -0.21 14.58
N GLN A 290 15.86 -0.91 13.45
CA GLN A 290 14.71 -1.40 12.67
C GLN A 290 13.85 -2.38 13.46
N ARG A 291 14.47 -3.32 14.21
CA ARG A 291 13.71 -4.23 15.09
C ARG A 291 12.91 -3.42 16.12
N ASN A 292 13.56 -2.45 16.74
CA ASN A 292 12.95 -1.66 17.80
C ASN A 292 11.95 -0.61 17.30
N HIS A 293 11.98 -0.22 16.02
CA HIS A 293 11.20 0.90 15.49
C HIS A 293 9.70 0.80 15.83
N LEU A 294 9.03 -0.27 15.37
CA LEU A 294 7.60 -0.48 15.61
C LEU A 294 7.30 -0.83 17.09
N VAL A 295 8.22 -1.51 17.77
CA VAL A 295 8.11 -1.84 19.20
C VAL A 295 8.07 -0.58 20.05
N VAL A 296 8.95 0.39 19.78
CA VAL A 296 9.03 1.65 20.52
C VAL A 296 7.78 2.48 20.30
N ILE A 297 7.27 2.54 19.06
CA ILE A 297 6.01 3.22 18.74
C ILE A 297 4.85 2.56 19.49
N ALA A 298 4.76 1.22 19.45
CA ALA A 298 3.72 0.47 20.14
C ALA A 298 3.77 0.68 21.67
N ARG A 299 4.97 0.64 22.26
CA ARG A 299 5.18 0.88 23.70
C ARG A 299 4.68 2.26 24.12
N LYS A 300 4.99 3.30 23.34
CA LYS A 300 4.50 4.67 23.63
C LYS A 300 2.98 4.75 23.63
N ARG A 301 2.29 4.06 22.70
CA ARG A 301 0.81 3.99 22.68
C ARG A 301 0.27 3.22 23.88
N LEU A 302 0.86 2.07 24.18
CA LEU A 302 0.46 1.21 25.31
C LEU A 302 0.56 1.96 26.66
N LEU A 303 1.65 2.69 26.88
CA LEU A 303 1.83 3.53 28.08
C LEU A 303 0.84 4.70 28.15
N LYS A 304 0.51 5.32 27.02
CA LYS A 304 -0.49 6.40 26.96
C LYS A 304 -1.88 5.93 27.44
N GLU A 305 -2.22 4.68 27.15
CA GLU A 305 -3.48 4.04 27.56
C GLU A 305 -3.44 3.45 29.00
N LYS A 306 -2.35 3.70 29.74
CA LYS A 306 -2.10 3.20 31.09
C LYS A 306 -2.16 1.67 31.19
N ILE A 307 -1.78 0.99 30.11
CA ILE A 307 -1.62 -0.46 30.08
C ILE A 307 -0.14 -0.73 30.41
N ASN A 308 0.15 -1.61 31.36
CA ASN A 308 1.54 -1.96 31.65
C ASN A 308 2.01 -3.06 30.69
N PRO A 309 3.18 -2.89 30.03
CA PRO A 309 3.79 -4.00 29.30
C PRO A 309 4.12 -5.10 30.31
N ALA A 310 3.98 -6.38 29.90
CA ALA A 310 4.47 -7.46 30.75
C ALA A 310 5.99 -7.30 30.91
N ILE A 311 6.48 -7.49 32.15
CA ILE A 311 7.91 -7.50 32.50
C ILE A 311 8.58 -8.67 31.81
#